data_AF-A0A6B0WD82-F1
#
_entry.id   AF-A0A6B0WD82-F1
#
_cell.length_a   1.000
_cell.length_b   1.000
_cell.length_c   1.000
_cell.angle_alpha   90.00
_cell.angle_beta   90.00
_cell.angle_gamma   90.00
#
_symmetry.space_group_name_H-M   'P 1'
#
loop_
_entity.id
_entity.type
_entity.pdbx_description
1 polymer ?
#
loop_
_entity_poly.entity_id
_entity_poly.type
_entity_poly.pdbx_seq_one_letter_code
_entity_poly.pdbx_strand_id
1 'polypeptide(L)'
;MLGHLPERMHASVGRALRTAWDLQSEATAKRALERLARSLEDEHPGAAASIREGLDETLTVLRLGLTGPLQRTLRTTNIIENLNGGVERYTRNVKRWRGGQMIQRWVASALLEAEQRFRRVRGYRDMRHLVAALDALAPPEVDVEQVA
;
A
#
# COMPACT_ATOMS: atom_id res chain seq x y z
N MET A 1 -11.71 6.38 -1.34
CA MET A 1 -12.47 6.13 -0.07
C MET A 1 -12.77 7.41 0.71
N LEU A 2 -11.85 8.02 1.47
CA LEU A 2 -12.17 9.18 2.33
C LEU A 2 -12.55 10.45 1.54
N GLY A 3 -12.02 10.64 0.33
CA GLY A 3 -12.38 11.77 -0.53
C GLY A 3 -13.84 11.81 -0.98
N HIS A 4 -14.60 10.73 -0.80
CA HIS A 4 -16.04 10.68 -1.07
C HIS A 4 -16.89 11.00 0.17
N LEU A 5 -16.27 11.36 1.29
CA LEU A 5 -16.94 11.66 2.55
C LEU A 5 -16.74 13.12 2.94
N PRO A 6 -17.69 13.73 3.67
CA PRO A 6 -17.45 15.01 4.33
C PRO A 6 -16.32 14.91 5.36
N GLU A 7 -15.50 15.96 5.49
CA GLU A 7 -14.31 15.98 6.37
C GLU A 7 -14.62 15.57 7.82
N ARG A 8 -15.78 15.97 8.35
CA ARG A 8 -16.24 15.61 9.71
C ARG A 8 -16.29 14.10 9.96
N MET A 9 -16.46 13.29 8.91
CA MET A 9 -16.54 11.82 8.99
C MET A 9 -15.21 11.12 8.76
N HIS A 10 -14.19 11.84 8.26
CA HIS A 10 -12.90 11.21 7.92
C HIS A 10 -12.26 10.56 9.14
N ALA A 11 -12.35 11.19 10.30
CA ALA A 11 -11.79 10.65 11.54
C ALA A 11 -12.49 9.37 12.00
N SER A 12 -13.82 9.30 11.96
CA SER A 12 -14.59 8.12 12.39
C SER A 12 -14.43 6.96 11.42
N VAL A 13 -14.63 7.20 10.13
CA VAL A 13 -14.49 6.17 9.08
C VAL A 13 -13.05 5.70 8.97
N GLY A 14 -12.09 6.63 9.02
CA GLY A 14 -10.66 6.28 9.02
C GLY A 14 -10.24 5.46 10.25
N ARG A 15 -10.90 5.61 11.40
CA ARG A 15 -10.70 4.70 12.55
C ARG A 15 -11.30 3.32 12.27
N ALA A 16 -12.52 3.25 11.77
CA ALA A 16 -13.19 1.98 11.47
C ALA A 16 -12.40 1.13 10.45
N LEU A 17 -11.87 1.75 9.39
CA LEU A 17 -11.00 1.10 8.41
C LEU A 17 -9.74 0.53 9.06
N ARG A 18 -9.03 1.34 9.87
CA ARG A 18 -7.84 0.89 10.60
C ARG A 18 -8.11 -0.28 11.53
N THR A 19 -9.19 -0.20 12.31
CA THR A 19 -9.62 -1.28 13.20
C THR A 19 -9.88 -2.57 12.42
N ALA A 20 -10.56 -2.47 11.27
CA ALA A 20 -10.82 -3.65 10.45
C ALA A 20 -9.53 -4.27 9.90
N TRP A 21 -8.57 -3.45 9.43
CA TRP A 21 -7.30 -3.95 8.94
C TRP A 21 -6.31 -4.39 10.05
N ASP A 22 -6.57 -4.06 11.32
CA ASP A 22 -5.83 -4.55 12.49
C ASP A 22 -6.26 -5.96 12.93
N LEU A 23 -7.40 -6.45 12.44
CA LEU A 23 -7.84 -7.82 12.66
C LEU A 23 -6.85 -8.81 12.02
N GLN A 24 -6.68 -9.97 12.65
CA GLN A 24 -5.72 -11.01 12.24
C GLN A 24 -6.35 -12.09 11.34
N SER A 25 -7.60 -11.89 10.91
CA SER A 25 -8.38 -12.83 10.11
C SER A 25 -9.00 -12.11 8.93
N GLU A 26 -8.65 -12.55 7.71
CA GLU A 26 -9.23 -12.05 6.47
C GLU A 26 -10.76 -12.08 6.51
N ALA A 27 -11.35 -13.22 6.84
CA ALA A 27 -12.81 -13.38 6.90
C ALA A 27 -13.48 -12.41 7.89
N THR A 28 -12.79 -12.06 8.99
CA THR A 28 -13.34 -11.14 9.99
C THR A 28 -13.16 -9.69 9.56
N ALA A 29 -12.00 -9.35 8.97
CA ALA A 29 -11.73 -8.05 8.38
C ALA A 29 -12.69 -7.75 7.22
N LYS A 30 -12.91 -8.70 6.31
CA LYS A 30 -13.87 -8.58 5.20
C LYS A 30 -15.28 -8.28 5.70
N ARG A 31 -15.78 -9.08 6.67
CA ARG A 31 -17.11 -8.85 7.27
C ARG A 31 -17.23 -7.47 7.93
N ALA A 32 -16.17 -6.99 8.58
CA ALA A 32 -16.16 -5.66 9.20
C ALA A 32 -16.18 -4.53 8.16
N LEU A 33 -15.37 -4.63 7.11
CA LEU A 33 -15.31 -3.66 6.02
C LEU A 33 -16.60 -3.64 5.20
N GLU A 34 -17.21 -4.79 4.93
CA GLU A 34 -18.52 -4.87 4.28
C GLU A 34 -19.62 -4.23 5.13
N ARG A 35 -19.57 -4.42 6.46
CA ARG A 35 -20.52 -3.76 7.38
C ARG A 35 -20.36 -2.26 7.33
N LEU A 36 -19.12 -1.77 7.29
CA LEU A 36 -18.82 -0.34 7.13
C LEU A 36 -19.35 0.17 5.78
N ALA A 37 -19.09 -0.53 4.68
CA ALA A 37 -19.62 -0.16 3.37
C ALA A 37 -21.15 -0.09 3.37
N ARG A 38 -21.84 -1.10 3.91
CA ARG A 38 -23.31 -1.09 4.06
C ARG A 38 -23.81 0.10 4.86
N SER A 39 -23.12 0.49 5.93
CA SER A 39 -23.52 1.66 6.72
C SER A 39 -23.36 3.00 6.00
N LEU A 40 -22.58 3.04 4.92
CA LEU A 40 -22.34 4.24 4.12
C LEU A 40 -23.17 4.26 2.82
N GLU A 41 -23.91 3.19 2.51
CA GLU A 41 -24.55 3.01 1.19
C GLU A 41 -25.53 4.12 0.85
N ASP A 42 -26.42 4.45 1.79
CA ASP A 42 -27.55 5.34 1.54
C ASP A 42 -27.10 6.80 1.40
N GLU A 43 -26.25 7.27 2.32
CA GLU A 43 -25.81 8.67 2.35
C GLU A 43 -24.56 8.91 1.48
N HIS A 44 -23.69 7.91 1.32
CA HIS A 44 -22.37 8.04 0.71
C HIS A 44 -22.01 6.85 -0.20
N PRO A 45 -22.81 6.57 -1.26
CA PRO A 45 -22.65 5.39 -2.10
C PRO A 45 -21.26 5.31 -2.76
N GLY A 46 -20.64 6.45 -3.12
CA GLY A 46 -19.28 6.48 -3.66
C GLY A 46 -18.21 6.04 -2.66
N ALA A 47 -18.38 6.33 -1.36
CA ALA A 47 -17.49 5.85 -0.32
C ALA A 47 -17.67 4.35 -0.11
N ALA A 48 -18.91 3.85 -0.09
CA ALA A 48 -19.23 2.44 0.04
C ALA A 48 -18.69 1.62 -1.15
N ALA A 49 -18.91 2.09 -2.38
CA ALA A 49 -18.36 1.49 -3.59
C ALA A 49 -16.83 1.43 -3.56
N SER A 50 -16.16 2.52 -3.20
CA SER A 50 -14.70 2.57 -3.09
C SER A 50 -14.15 1.60 -2.04
N ILE A 51 -14.87 1.37 -0.92
CA ILE A 51 -14.48 0.34 0.06
C ILE A 51 -14.59 -1.05 -0.56
N ARG A 52 -15.71 -1.36 -1.21
CA ARG A 52 -15.95 -2.68 -1.83
C ARG A 52 -14.95 -2.99 -2.93
N GLU A 53 -14.64 -2.01 -3.76
CA GLU A 53 -13.69 -2.14 -4.87
C GLU A 53 -12.30 -2.57 -4.36
N GLY A 54 -11.80 -1.97 -3.28
CA GLY A 54 -10.48 -2.28 -2.74
C GLY A 54 -10.44 -3.37 -1.67
N LEU A 55 -11.53 -4.12 -1.45
CA LEU A 55 -11.61 -5.11 -0.38
C LEU A 55 -10.53 -6.20 -0.52
N ASP A 56 -10.49 -6.84 -1.69
CA ASP A 56 -9.68 -8.04 -1.86
C ASP A 56 -8.17 -7.70 -1.89
N GLU A 57 -7.80 -6.56 -2.48
CA GLU A 57 -6.42 -6.07 -2.49
C GLU A 57 -5.97 -5.66 -1.08
N THR A 58 -6.78 -4.88 -0.35
CA THR A 58 -6.39 -4.40 0.99
C THR A 58 -6.30 -5.52 2.03
N LEU A 59 -6.96 -6.65 1.79
CA LEU A 59 -6.91 -7.85 2.63
C LEU A 59 -5.82 -8.85 2.22
N THR A 60 -5.12 -8.63 1.10
CA THR A 60 -4.13 -9.58 0.59
C THR A 60 -3.02 -9.89 1.60
N VAL A 61 -2.55 -8.90 2.37
CA VAL A 61 -1.53 -9.12 3.42
C VAL A 61 -2.01 -10.10 4.50
N LEU A 62 -3.31 -10.06 4.84
CA LEU A 62 -3.93 -11.00 5.78
C LEU A 62 -4.09 -12.39 5.16
N ARG A 63 -4.48 -12.45 3.89
CA ARG A 63 -4.62 -13.70 3.12
C ARG A 63 -3.30 -14.46 3.01
N LEU A 64 -2.18 -13.74 2.93
CA LEU A 64 -0.82 -14.31 2.93
C LEU A 64 -0.38 -14.84 4.31
N GLY A 65 -1.22 -14.75 5.34
CA GLY A 65 -0.92 -15.27 6.67
C GLY A 65 0.18 -14.52 7.42
N LEU A 66 0.53 -13.31 6.97
CA LEU A 66 1.58 -12.51 7.61
C LEU A 66 1.05 -11.89 8.90
N THR A 67 1.87 -11.95 9.94
CA THR A 67 1.54 -11.38 11.26
C THR A 67 2.63 -10.45 11.75
N GLY A 68 2.35 -9.71 12.82
CA GLY A 68 3.38 -9.00 13.57
C GLY A 68 3.98 -7.79 12.83
N PRO A 69 5.29 -7.50 13.03
CA PRO A 69 5.90 -6.28 12.51
C PRO A 69 5.91 -6.18 10.97
N LEU A 70 6.10 -7.29 10.26
CA LEU A 70 6.14 -7.30 8.80
C LEU A 70 4.77 -6.96 8.21
N GLN A 71 3.71 -7.57 8.74
CA GLN A 71 2.32 -7.24 8.39
C GLN A 71 2.03 -5.74 8.57
N ARG A 72 2.39 -5.16 9.72
CA ARG A 72 2.19 -3.73 9.99
C ARG A 72 2.93 -2.84 9.00
N THR A 73 4.11 -3.26 8.56
CA THR A 73 4.87 -2.53 7.54
C THR A 73 4.20 -2.60 6.17
N LEU A 74 3.85 -3.80 5.70
CA LEU A 74 3.33 -4.03 4.34
C LEU A 74 1.91 -3.49 4.14
N ARG A 75 1.12 -3.38 5.21
CA ARG A 75 -0.24 -2.83 5.17
C ARG A 75 -0.28 -1.31 4.97
N THR A 76 0.86 -0.62 5.05
CA THR A 76 0.92 0.84 4.87
C THR A 76 1.78 1.20 3.68
N THR A 77 1.44 2.33 3.05
CA THR A 77 2.20 2.93 1.95
C THR A 77 3.37 3.81 2.44
N ASN A 78 3.54 3.96 3.76
CA ASN A 78 4.51 4.87 4.37
C ASN A 78 5.94 4.72 3.83
N ILE A 79 6.40 3.50 3.53
CA ILE A 79 7.76 3.29 2.99
C ILE A 79 7.91 3.92 1.61
N ILE A 80 6.91 3.73 0.76
CA ILE A 80 6.88 4.27 -0.61
C ILE A 80 6.69 5.78 -0.56
N GLU A 81 5.77 6.27 0.27
CA GLU A 81 5.51 7.71 0.44
C GLU A 81 6.74 8.46 0.98
N ASN A 82 7.44 7.88 1.95
CA ASN A 82 8.66 8.48 2.48
C ASN A 82 9.76 8.56 1.42
N LEU A 83 9.90 7.53 0.56
CA LEU A 83 10.82 7.56 -0.57
C LEU A 83 10.43 8.64 -1.59
N ASN A 84 9.16 8.66 -2.01
CA ASN A 84 8.64 9.63 -2.98
C ASN A 84 8.82 11.07 -2.47
N GLY A 85 8.47 11.34 -1.20
CA GLY A 85 8.70 12.65 -0.58
C GLY A 85 10.18 13.01 -0.47
N GLY A 86 11.06 12.02 -0.35
CA GLY A 86 12.52 12.20 -0.46
C GLY A 86 12.94 12.65 -1.87
N VAL A 87 12.43 11.98 -2.91
CA VAL A 87 12.68 12.33 -4.31
C VAL A 87 12.16 13.73 -4.64
N GLU A 88 10.94 14.06 -4.22
CA GLU A 88 10.36 15.40 -4.38
C GLU A 88 11.23 16.46 -3.70
N ARG A 89 11.65 16.22 -2.45
CA ARG A 89 12.52 17.14 -1.71
C ARG A 89 13.85 17.37 -2.43
N TYR A 90 14.45 16.32 -2.98
CA TYR A 90 15.73 16.40 -3.66
C TYR A 90 15.63 17.17 -4.99
N THR A 91 14.53 16.97 -5.71
CA THR A 91 14.33 17.57 -7.03
C THR A 91 13.62 18.93 -6.99
N ARG A 92 13.15 19.40 -5.82
CA ARG A 92 12.35 20.65 -5.66
C ARG A 92 12.96 21.91 -6.27
N ASN A 93 14.29 21.97 -6.36
CA ASN A 93 15.03 23.13 -6.86
C ASN A 93 15.28 23.08 -8.37
N VAL A 94 15.01 21.95 -9.04
CA VAL A 94 15.14 21.83 -10.49
C VAL A 94 13.97 22.54 -11.15
N LYS A 95 14.22 23.74 -11.69
CA LYS A 95 13.19 24.55 -12.35
C LYS A 95 13.11 24.37 -13.86
N ARG A 96 14.13 23.77 -14.47
CA ARG A 96 14.23 23.57 -15.92
C ARG A 96 14.64 22.13 -16.23
N TRP A 97 13.66 21.32 -16.61
CA TRP A 97 13.86 19.93 -17.02
C TRP A 97 14.20 19.85 -18.51
N ARG A 98 15.19 19.03 -18.88
CA ARG A 98 15.64 18.85 -20.26
C ARG A 98 15.54 17.37 -20.65
N GLY A 99 14.37 16.97 -21.13
CA GLY A 99 14.09 15.62 -21.61
C GLY A 99 14.12 14.54 -20.51
N GLY A 100 13.80 13.31 -20.91
CA GLY A 100 13.68 12.17 -19.99
C GLY A 100 15.00 11.75 -19.34
N GLN A 101 16.13 11.86 -20.05
CA GLN A 101 17.43 11.49 -19.49
C GLN A 101 17.82 12.34 -18.27
N MET A 102 17.48 13.64 -18.28
CA MET A 102 17.72 14.50 -17.13
C MET A 102 16.87 14.08 -15.94
N ILE A 103 15.60 13.72 -16.16
CA ILE A 103 14.70 13.22 -15.12
C ILE A 103 15.27 11.95 -14.49
N GLN A 104 15.67 10.97 -15.32
CA GLN A 104 16.25 9.72 -14.84
C GLN A 104 17.49 9.95 -13.96
N ARG A 105 18.41 10.84 -14.36
CA ARG A 105 19.60 11.16 -13.56
C ARG A 105 19.24 11.77 -12.21
N TRP A 106 18.33 12.74 -12.18
CA TRP A 106 17.90 13.37 -10.93
C TRP A 106 17.18 12.39 -10.00
N VAL A 107 16.29 11.55 -10.53
CA VAL A 107 15.62 10.51 -9.74
C VAL A 107 16.64 9.51 -9.21
N ALA A 108 17.55 9.01 -10.05
CA ALA A 108 18.60 8.08 -9.62
C ALA A 108 19.49 8.68 -8.51
N SER A 109 19.94 9.93 -8.66
CA SER A 109 20.72 10.62 -7.61
C SER A 109 19.91 10.79 -6.32
N ALA A 110 18.62 11.11 -6.42
CA ALA A 110 17.75 11.23 -5.25
C ALA A 110 17.57 9.89 -4.53
N LEU A 111 17.44 8.79 -5.27
CA LEU A 111 17.33 7.44 -4.71
C LEU A 111 18.63 7.03 -3.99
N LEU A 112 19.81 7.29 -4.58
CA LEU A 112 21.10 7.03 -3.95
C LEU A 112 21.30 7.84 -2.65
N GLU A 113 20.81 9.08 -2.60
CA GLU A 113 20.84 9.88 -1.38
C GLU A 113 19.84 9.36 -0.32
N ALA A 114 18.65 8.93 -0.74
CA ALA A 114 17.64 8.37 0.17
C ALA A 114 18.10 7.04 0.79
N GLU A 115 18.73 6.18 -0.01
CA GLU A 115 19.20 4.85 0.40
C GLU A 115 20.12 4.90 1.62
N GLN A 116 21.00 5.91 1.71
CA GLN A 116 21.93 6.10 2.83
C GLN A 116 21.23 6.19 4.20
N ARG A 117 19.94 6.54 4.23
CA ARG A 117 19.13 6.66 5.46
C ARG A 117 18.18 5.49 5.68
N PHE A 118 18.17 4.50 4.78
CA PHE A 118 17.27 3.36 4.89
C PHE A 118 17.60 2.53 6.13
N ARG A 119 16.54 2.06 6.77
CA ARG A 119 16.61 1.10 7.87
C ARG A 119 16.09 -0.23 7.37
N ARG A 120 16.51 -1.31 8.01
CA ARG A 120 15.93 -2.63 7.77
C ARG A 120 14.41 -2.57 7.93
N VAL A 121 13.71 -3.23 7.03
CA VAL A 121 12.27 -3.45 7.12
C VAL A 121 11.94 -4.07 8.48
N ARG A 122 10.93 -3.53 9.18
CA ARG A 122 10.49 -4.12 10.45
C ARG A 122 9.92 -5.50 10.17
N GLY A 123 10.34 -6.50 10.94
CA GLY A 123 9.95 -7.89 10.68
C GLY A 123 10.65 -8.52 9.46
N TYR A 124 11.78 -7.99 8.98
CA TYR A 124 12.50 -8.57 7.83
C TYR A 124 12.84 -10.06 7.99
N ARG A 125 12.93 -10.59 9.21
CA ARG A 125 13.16 -12.03 9.46
C ARG A 125 11.98 -12.89 9.01
N ASP A 126 10.78 -12.33 8.96
CA ASP A 126 9.56 -13.01 8.52
C ASP A 126 9.38 -12.95 7.00
N MET A 127 10.29 -12.29 6.28
CA MET A 127 10.24 -12.17 4.81
C MET A 127 10.20 -13.54 4.11
N ARG A 128 10.85 -14.56 4.70
CA ARG A 128 10.79 -15.95 4.21
C ARG A 128 9.36 -16.51 4.14
N HIS A 129 8.48 -16.11 5.06
CA HIS A 129 7.09 -16.56 5.04
C HIS A 129 6.31 -15.87 3.92
N LEU A 130 6.61 -14.59 3.66
CA LEU A 130 6.05 -13.87 2.51
C LEU A 130 6.47 -14.53 1.21
N VAL A 131 7.75 -14.81 1.02
CA VAL A 131 8.27 -15.47 -0.20
C VAL A 131 7.57 -16.81 -0.40
N ALA A 132 7.55 -17.68 0.62
CA ALA A 132 6.88 -18.97 0.53
C ALA A 132 5.37 -18.86 0.19
N ALA A 133 4.68 -17.86 0.75
CA ALA A 133 3.27 -17.63 0.45
C ALA A 133 3.05 -17.13 -0.99
N LEU A 134 3.96 -16.30 -1.51
CA LEU A 134 3.92 -15.83 -2.90
C LEU A 134 4.23 -16.96 -3.87
N ASP A 135 5.24 -17.79 -3.59
CA ASP A 135 5.61 -18.93 -4.44
C ASP A 135 4.46 -19.94 -4.55
N ALA A 136 3.73 -20.18 -3.45
CA ALA A 136 2.55 -21.04 -3.44
C ALA A 136 1.37 -20.49 -4.27
N LEU A 137 1.35 -19.17 -4.51
CA LEU A 137 0.33 -18.48 -5.31
C LEU A 137 0.81 -18.20 -6.74
N ALA A 138 2.10 -18.34 -7.01
CA ALA A 138 2.66 -18.05 -8.31
C ALA A 138 2.05 -19.01 -9.35
N PRO A 139 1.51 -18.48 -10.46
CA PRO A 139 1.24 -19.35 -11.60
C PRO A 139 2.57 -20.01 -12.05
N PRO A 140 2.53 -21.19 -12.69
CA PRO A 140 3.73 -21.78 -13.27
C PRO A 140 4.43 -20.75 -14.16
N GLU A 141 5.77 -20.71 -14.11
CA GLU A 141 6.60 -19.70 -14.80
C GLU A 141 6.08 -19.42 -16.21
N VAL A 142 5.69 -18.18 -16.45
CA VAL A 142 5.50 -17.68 -17.81
C VAL A 142 6.86 -17.20 -18.24
N ASP A 143 7.52 -17.97 -19.12
CA ASP A 143 8.77 -17.59 -19.76
C ASP A 143 8.60 -16.21 -20.42
N VAL A 144 9.20 -15.20 -19.81
CA VAL A 144 9.17 -13.79 -20.27
C VAL A 144 10.16 -13.53 -21.42
N GLU A 145 10.78 -14.57 -21.98
CA GLU A 145 11.74 -14.45 -23.09
C GLU A 145 11.10 -14.21 -24.48
N GLN A 146 9.78 -14.06 -24.61
CA GLN A 146 9.13 -13.87 -25.93
C GLN A 146 8.74 -12.43 -26.30
N VAL A 147 9.20 -11.41 -25.59
CA VAL A 147 9.00 -10.01 -26.02
C VAL A 147 10.34 -9.29 -26.07
N ALA A 148 11.11 -9.60 -27.12
CA ALA A 148 12.24 -8.80 -27.61
C ALA A 148 11.81 -8.01 -28.85
#